data_AF-A0A163DF35-F1
#
_entry.id   AF-A0A163DF35-F1
#
_cell.length_a   1.000
_cell.length_b   1.000
_cell.length_c   1.000
_cell.angle_alpha   90.00
_cell.angle_beta   90.00
_cell.angle_gamma   90.00
#
_symmetry.space_group_name_H-M   'P 1'
#
loop_
_entity.id
_entity.type
_entity.pdbx_description
1 polymer ?
#
loop_
_entity_poly.entity_id
_entity_poly.type
_entity_poly.pdbx_seq_one_letter_code
_entity_poly.pdbx_strand_id
1 'polypeptide(L)'
;MDSLYSYTLDDLYDLLGHHCIVTLKDSRHSSREGFLHSVDPTSGNVILQKDQHSVVVMGHYIATLDIDRESKIPLESMEMPSVEASWLEDRRAKMIKYLEKHHIPFSEVADDSAIHVLGCARVETPYTATSVFCDNALIRKRVRDLVMGLPC
;
A
#
# COMPACT_ATOMS: atom_id res chain seq x y z
N MET A 1 6.04 17.75 26.23
CA MET A 1 6.67 16.55 25.67
C MET A 1 5.55 15.61 25.35
N ASP A 2 5.27 15.43 24.06
CA ASP A 2 4.16 14.62 23.58
C ASP A 2 4.57 13.15 23.71
N SER A 3 4.27 12.57 24.86
CA SER A 3 4.50 11.15 25.12
C SER A 3 3.36 10.33 24.52
N LEU A 4 3.69 9.37 23.66
CA LEU A 4 2.76 8.43 23.06
C LEU A 4 3.07 7.03 23.58
N TYR A 5 2.05 6.36 24.13
CA TYR A 5 2.17 4.98 24.60
C TYR A 5 3.28 4.73 25.62
N SER A 6 3.64 5.74 26.42
CA SER A 6 4.75 5.72 27.40
C SER A 6 6.16 5.91 26.81
N TYR A 7 6.26 6.29 25.53
CA TYR A 7 7.51 6.62 24.85
C TYR A 7 7.51 8.09 24.43
N THR A 8 8.68 8.69 24.29
CA THR A 8 8.81 9.95 23.54
C THR A 8 8.82 9.67 22.04
N LEU A 9 8.60 10.70 21.21
CA LEU A 9 8.69 10.55 19.76
C LEU A 9 10.10 10.14 19.32
N ASP A 10 11.14 10.69 19.95
CA ASP A 10 12.53 10.33 19.66
C ASP A 10 12.77 8.84 19.98
N ASP A 11 12.29 8.36 21.13
CA ASP A 11 12.37 6.93 21.48
C ASP A 11 11.66 6.07 20.44
N LEU A 12 10.48 6.49 19.96
CA LEU A 12 9.71 5.73 18.97
C LEU A 12 10.43 5.68 17.62
N TYR A 13 11.10 6.76 17.22
CA TYR A 13 11.89 6.79 15.99
C TYR A 13 13.13 5.89 16.07
N ASP A 14 13.80 5.84 17.22
CA ASP A 14 14.91 4.91 17.46
C ASP A 14 14.45 3.44 17.49
N LEU A 15 13.19 3.22 17.87
CA LEU A 15 12.56 1.91 17.95
C LEU A 15 11.91 1.43 16.64
N LEU A 16 11.96 2.21 15.55
CA LEU A 16 11.55 1.69 14.24
C LEU A 16 12.38 0.46 13.86
N GLY A 17 11.74 -0.51 13.21
CA GLY A 17 12.37 -1.78 12.87
C GLY A 17 12.13 -2.89 13.89
N HIS A 18 11.74 -2.55 15.13
CA HIS A 18 11.62 -3.51 16.22
C HIS A 18 10.28 -4.25 16.21
N HIS A 19 10.29 -5.50 16.65
CA HIS A 19 9.06 -6.25 16.86
C HIS A 19 8.25 -5.61 17.98
N CYS A 20 6.95 -5.49 17.80
CA CYS A 20 6.08 -4.89 18.79
C CYS A 20 4.70 -5.56 18.83
N ILE A 21 4.05 -5.45 19.97
CA ILE A 21 2.71 -5.97 20.23
C ILE A 21 1.83 -4.79 20.63
N VAL A 22 0.80 -4.57 19.82
CA VAL A 22 -0.20 -3.53 20.05
C VAL A 22 -1.44 -4.16 20.66
N THR A 23 -1.78 -3.80 21.89
CA THR A 23 -3.02 -4.24 22.54
C THR A 23 -4.12 -3.22 22.28
N LEU A 24 -5.30 -3.68 21.89
CA LEU A 24 -6.44 -2.83 21.54
C LEU A 24 -7.35 -2.57 22.77
N LYS A 25 -8.08 -1.46 22.73
CA LYS A 25 -9.08 -1.07 23.75
C LYS A 25 -10.42 -1.82 23.61
N ASP A 26 -10.45 -2.93 22.87
CA ASP A 26 -11.67 -3.68 22.66
C ASP A 26 -12.04 -4.51 23.90
N SER A 27 -13.29 -4.99 23.96
CA SER A 27 -13.78 -5.76 25.11
C SER A 27 -13.06 -7.09 25.32
N ARG A 28 -12.26 -7.54 24.34
CA ARG A 28 -11.48 -8.78 24.38
C ARG A 28 -9.99 -8.55 24.59
N HIS A 29 -9.55 -7.30 24.67
CA HIS A 29 -8.14 -6.89 24.66
C HIS A 29 -7.31 -7.62 23.59
N SER A 30 -7.82 -7.66 22.37
CA SER A 30 -7.13 -8.32 21.27
C SER A 30 -5.81 -7.61 20.95
N SER A 31 -4.81 -8.39 20.54
CA SER A 31 -3.49 -7.87 20.19
C SER A 31 -3.22 -7.97 18.70
N ARG A 32 -2.31 -7.11 18.22
CA ARG A 32 -1.72 -7.14 16.88
C ARG A 32 -0.21 -7.07 17.05
N GLU A 33 0.48 -8.14 16.68
CA GLU A 33 1.94 -8.18 16.63
C GLU A 33 2.48 -7.72 15.27
N GLY A 34 3.76 -7.42 15.16
CA GLY A 34 4.42 -7.06 13.90
C GLY A 34 5.60 -6.14 14.14
N PHE A 35 6.34 -5.78 13.10
CA PHE A 35 7.47 -4.87 13.25
C PHE A 35 7.03 -3.41 13.12
N LEU A 36 7.50 -2.54 14.00
CA LEU A 36 7.15 -1.12 14.02
C LEU A 36 7.74 -0.43 12.78
N HIS A 37 6.86 -0.02 11.86
CA HIS A 37 7.28 0.62 10.62
C HIS A 37 7.22 2.15 10.72
N SER A 38 6.14 2.68 11.28
CA SER A 38 5.95 4.13 11.44
C SER A 38 4.91 4.44 12.52
N VAL A 39 5.00 5.65 13.08
CA VAL A 39 4.02 6.21 14.00
C VAL A 39 3.67 7.62 13.51
N ASP A 40 2.38 7.90 13.36
CA ASP A 40 1.90 9.26 13.11
C ASP A 40 1.82 10.02 14.44
N PRO A 41 2.66 11.04 14.67
CA PRO A 41 2.67 11.79 15.92
C PRO A 41 1.37 12.58 16.16
N THR A 42 0.61 12.87 15.10
CA THR A 42 -0.61 13.69 15.21
C THR A 42 -1.82 12.86 15.61
N SER A 43 -2.02 11.72 14.95
CA SER A 43 -3.17 10.84 15.23
C SER A 43 -2.86 9.73 16.24
N GLY A 44 -1.58 9.48 16.51
CA GLY A 44 -1.11 8.31 17.25
C GLY A 44 -1.24 7.00 16.46
N ASN A 45 -1.59 7.03 15.17
CA ASN A 45 -1.70 5.81 14.38
C ASN A 45 -0.36 5.08 14.31
N VAL A 46 -0.40 3.76 14.47
CA VAL A 46 0.79 2.90 14.40
C VAL A 46 0.70 2.02 13.16
N ILE A 47 1.76 1.99 12.37
CA ILE A 47 1.88 1.13 11.19
C ILE A 47 2.78 -0.05 11.55
N LEU A 48 2.23 -1.25 11.46
CA LEU A 48 2.93 -2.51 11.67
C LEU A 48 3.23 -3.16 10.32
N GLN A 49 4.47 -3.60 10.12
CA GLN A 49 4.84 -4.46 9.01
C GLN A 49 4.62 -5.93 9.40
N LYS A 50 3.86 -6.66 8.59
CA LYS A 50 3.61 -8.10 8.71
C LYS A 50 3.91 -8.80 7.39
N ASP A 51 4.95 -9.62 7.35
CA ASP A 51 5.35 -10.34 6.14
C ASP A 51 5.33 -9.42 4.91
N GLN A 52 4.36 -9.63 4.00
CA GLN A 52 4.19 -8.92 2.72
C GLN A 52 3.15 -7.79 2.75
N HIS A 53 2.61 -7.41 3.90
CA HIS A 53 1.62 -6.33 3.99
C HIS A 53 1.78 -5.47 5.26
N SER A 54 1.36 -4.21 5.17
CA SER A 54 1.35 -3.29 6.29
C SER A 54 -0.06 -3.20 6.89
N VAL A 55 -0.14 -3.12 8.21
CA VAL A 55 -1.38 -2.96 8.97
C VAL A 55 -1.35 -1.64 9.70
N VAL A 56 -2.38 -0.80 9.47
CA VAL A 56 -2.56 0.44 10.21
C VAL A 56 -3.46 0.17 11.42
N VAL A 57 -2.94 0.46 12.61
CA VAL A 57 -3.70 0.43 13.86
C VAL A 57 -4.03 1.86 14.26
N MET A 58 -5.32 2.15 14.38
CA MET A 58 -5.80 3.50 14.68
C MET A 58 -5.47 3.88 16.13
N GLY A 59 -4.80 5.02 16.34
CA GLY A 59 -4.25 5.40 17.65
C GLY A 59 -5.28 5.48 18.77
N HIS A 60 -6.49 5.97 18.46
CA HIS A 60 -7.59 6.02 19.43
C HIS A 60 -7.98 4.63 19.97
N TYR A 61 -7.75 3.57 19.20
CA TYR A 61 -8.08 2.19 19.53
C TYR A 61 -6.95 1.43 20.22
N ILE A 62 -5.75 2.02 20.34
CA ILE A 62 -4.58 1.41 20.99
C ILE A 62 -4.67 1.63 22.50
N ALA A 63 -4.59 0.54 23.27
CA ALA A 63 -4.47 0.55 24.72
C ALA A 63 -3.01 0.64 25.15
N THR A 64 -2.16 -0.27 24.63
CA THR A 64 -0.73 -0.31 24.93
C THR A 64 0.05 -0.69 23.67
N LEU A 65 1.29 -0.20 23.59
CA LEU A 65 2.29 -0.59 22.60
C LEU A 65 3.50 -1.12 23.37
N ASP A 66 3.81 -2.39 23.18
CA ASP A 66 4.98 -3.03 23.79
C ASP A 66 6.00 -3.33 22.68
N ILE A 67 7.23 -2.83 22.83
CA ILE A 67 8.27 -2.93 21.80
C ILE A 67 9.43 -3.75 22.33
N ASP A 68 9.72 -4.86 21.66
CA ASP A 68 10.85 -5.73 21.91
C ASP A 68 12.13 -5.12 21.33
N ARG A 69 13.07 -4.77 22.21
CA ARG A 69 14.34 -4.12 21.84
C ARG A 69 15.39 -5.09 21.28
N GLU A 70 15.18 -6.40 21.38
CA GLU A 70 16.13 -7.41 20.91
C GLU A 70 15.83 -7.83 19.46
N SER A 71 14.54 -7.93 19.12
CA SER A 71 14.10 -8.34 17.79
C SER A 71 13.94 -7.15 16.85
N LYS A 72 14.94 -6.90 15.99
CA LYS A 72 14.95 -5.82 15.00
C LYS A 72 15.18 -6.34 13.59
N ILE A 73 14.43 -5.80 12.63
CA ILE A 73 14.73 -5.92 11.21
C ILE A 73 15.19 -4.56 10.64
N PRO A 74 16.07 -4.55 9.62
CA PRO A 74 16.45 -3.32 8.92
C PRO A 74 15.22 -2.66 8.28
N LEU A 75 15.14 -1.34 8.29
CA LEU A 75 13.99 -0.61 7.71
C LEU A 75 13.89 -0.83 6.21
N GLU A 76 15.03 -1.03 5.54
CA GLU A 76 15.13 -1.35 4.13
C GLU A 76 14.44 -2.68 3.80
N SER A 77 14.38 -3.61 4.76
CA SER A 77 13.65 -4.88 4.59
C SER A 77 12.15 -4.75 4.78
N MET A 78 11.69 -3.61 5.33
CA MET A 78 10.27 -3.27 5.46
C MET A 78 9.72 -2.52 4.25
N GLU A 79 10.59 -2.03 3.37
CA GLU A 79 10.16 -1.42 2.13
C GLU A 79 9.37 -2.46 1.34
N MET A 80 8.19 -2.06 0.84
CA MET A 80 7.45 -2.94 -0.05
C MET A 80 8.35 -3.33 -1.22
N PRO A 81 8.35 -4.61 -1.65
CA PRO A 81 9.16 -5.02 -2.78
C PRO A 81 8.85 -4.09 -3.94
N SER A 82 9.88 -3.38 -4.40
CA SER A 82 9.80 -2.62 -5.65
C SER A 82 9.28 -3.60 -6.68
N VAL A 83 8.14 -3.27 -7.30
CA VAL A 83 7.57 -4.12 -8.34
C VAL A 83 8.66 -4.32 -9.39
N GLU A 84 9.04 -5.57 -9.64
CA GLU A 84 10.13 -5.85 -10.57
C GLU A 84 9.80 -5.22 -11.92
N ALA A 85 10.77 -4.52 -12.52
CA ALA A 85 10.57 -3.85 -13.80
C ALA A 85 10.08 -4.84 -14.88
N SER A 86 10.61 -6.06 -14.86
CA SER A 86 10.16 -7.18 -15.71
C SER A 86 8.67 -7.48 -15.55
N TRP A 87 8.19 -7.58 -14.31
CA TRP A 87 6.78 -7.83 -14.03
C TRP A 87 5.88 -6.68 -14.52
N LEU A 88 6.34 -5.43 -14.38
CA LEU A 88 5.61 -4.26 -14.90
C LEU A 88 5.50 -4.28 -16.42
N GLU A 89 6.59 -4.61 -17.11
CA GLU A 89 6.62 -4.74 -18.57
C GLU A 89 5.71 -5.88 -19.05
N ASP A 90 5.78 -7.05 -18.41
CA ASP A 90 4.92 -8.19 -18.70
C ASP A 90 3.44 -7.84 -18.50
N ARG A 91 3.12 -7.17 -17.40
CA ARG A 91 1.75 -6.75 -17.11
C ARG A 91 1.25 -5.69 -18.09
N ARG A 92 2.09 -4.74 -18.47
CA ARG A 92 1.79 -3.75 -19.53
C ARG A 92 1.49 -4.45 -20.85
N ALA A 93 2.32 -5.41 -21.26
CA ALA A 93 2.13 -6.19 -22.48
C ALA A 93 0.85 -7.03 -22.45
N LYS A 94 0.52 -7.67 -21.31
CA LYS A 94 -0.76 -8.39 -21.12
C LYS A 94 -1.95 -7.44 -21.27
N MET A 95 -1.87 -6.24 -20.69
CA MET A 95 -2.93 -5.23 -20.79
C MET A 95 -3.14 -4.76 -22.24
N ILE A 96 -2.07 -4.45 -22.97
CA ILE A 96 -2.14 -4.06 -24.39
C ILE A 96 -2.78 -5.16 -25.22
N LYS A 97 -2.31 -6.42 -25.08
CA LYS A 97 -2.89 -7.57 -25.77
C LYS A 97 -4.38 -7.76 -25.46
N TYR A 98 -4.80 -7.48 -24.23
CA TYR A 98 -6.20 -7.57 -23.84
C TYR A 98 -7.04 -6.47 -24.51
N LEU A 99 -6.55 -5.24 -24.54
CA LEU A 99 -7.19 -4.12 -25.25
C LEU A 99 -7.33 -4.41 -26.75
N GLU A 100 -6.28 -4.93 -27.39
CA GLU A 100 -6.29 -5.34 -28.79
C GLU A 100 -7.31 -6.45 -29.06
N LYS A 101 -7.30 -7.51 -28.23
CA LYS A 101 -8.24 -8.64 -28.34
C LYS A 101 -9.71 -8.19 -28.24
N HIS A 102 -9.99 -7.19 -27.42
CA HIS A 102 -11.32 -6.65 -27.21
C HIS A 102 -11.66 -5.45 -28.11
N HIS A 103 -10.78 -5.10 -29.05
CA HIS A 103 -10.92 -3.95 -29.96
C HIS A 103 -11.20 -2.62 -29.24
N ILE A 104 -10.57 -2.43 -28.08
CA ILE A 104 -10.73 -1.21 -27.28
C ILE A 104 -9.68 -0.19 -27.74
N PRO A 105 -10.09 1.01 -28.19
CA PRO A 105 -9.16 2.05 -28.58
C PRO A 105 -8.21 2.45 -27.45
N PHE A 106 -6.91 2.45 -27.74
CA PHE A 106 -5.88 2.93 -26.82
C PHE A 106 -4.81 3.74 -27.55
N SER A 107 -4.08 4.56 -26.81
CA SER A 107 -2.91 5.29 -27.30
C SER A 107 -1.79 5.27 -26.28
N GLU A 108 -0.57 5.08 -26.80
CA GLU A 108 0.66 5.17 -26.03
C GLU A 108 1.35 6.50 -26.36
N VAL A 109 1.72 7.26 -25.33
CA VAL A 109 2.48 8.50 -25.47
C VAL A 109 3.93 8.16 -25.11
N ALA A 110 4.90 8.50 -25.96
CA ALA A 110 6.29 8.06 -25.80
C ALA A 110 6.97 8.52 -24.50
N ASP A 111 6.42 9.54 -23.85
CA ASP A 111 6.92 10.13 -22.60
C ASP A 111 5.97 9.89 -21.40
N ASP A 112 4.91 9.11 -21.59
CA ASP A 112 3.99 8.73 -20.51
C ASP A 112 3.98 7.21 -20.36
N SER A 113 4.29 6.72 -19.16
CA SER A 113 4.18 5.30 -18.85
C SER A 113 2.72 4.82 -18.85
N ALA A 114 1.76 5.74 -18.81
CA ALA A 114 0.35 5.41 -18.76
C ALA A 114 -0.26 5.03 -20.12
N ILE A 115 -1.17 4.06 -20.08
CA ILE A 115 -1.96 3.65 -21.24
C ILE A 115 -3.25 4.48 -21.25
N HIS A 116 -3.45 5.25 -22.31
CA HIS A 116 -4.67 6.03 -22.50
C HIS A 116 -5.72 5.17 -23.20
N VAL A 117 -6.86 4.98 -22.57
CA VAL A 117 -7.95 4.11 -23.02
C VAL A 117 -9.17 4.97 -23.35
N LEU A 118 -9.77 4.74 -24.52
CA LEU A 118 -10.96 5.48 -25.01
C LEU A 118 -10.76 7.01 -25.09
N GLY A 119 -9.52 7.49 -25.12
CA GLY A 119 -9.19 8.92 -25.18
C GLY A 119 -9.57 9.74 -23.94
N CYS A 120 -10.02 9.11 -22.86
CA CYS A 120 -10.51 9.80 -21.67
C CYS A 120 -10.19 9.10 -20.35
N ALA A 121 -9.75 7.84 -20.38
CA ALA A 121 -9.26 7.13 -19.22
C ALA A 121 -7.75 6.92 -19.34
N ARG A 122 -7.05 7.02 -18.22
CA ARG A 122 -5.62 6.77 -18.11
C ARG A 122 -5.40 5.65 -17.12
N VAL A 123 -4.59 4.66 -17.50
CA VAL A 123 -4.19 3.56 -16.62
C VAL A 123 -2.70 3.66 -16.37
N GLU A 124 -2.36 4.02 -15.14
CA GLU A 124 -0.99 4.24 -14.70
C GLU A 124 -0.36 2.95 -14.17
N THR A 125 0.96 2.93 -14.09
CA THR A 125 1.72 1.89 -13.38
C THR A 125 1.20 1.77 -11.93
N PRO A 126 1.02 0.57 -11.36
CA PRO A 126 1.34 -0.78 -11.85
C PRO A 126 0.22 -1.47 -12.66
N TYR A 127 -0.62 -0.73 -13.38
CA TYR A 127 -1.71 -1.25 -14.23
C TYR A 127 -2.70 -2.13 -13.44
N THR A 128 -3.14 -1.62 -12.29
CA THR A 128 -4.15 -2.24 -11.43
C THR A 128 -5.46 -1.47 -11.48
N ALA A 129 -6.52 -2.09 -10.96
CA ALA A 129 -7.86 -1.51 -10.89
C ALA A 129 -7.92 -0.15 -10.16
N THR A 130 -6.97 0.09 -9.25
CA THR A 130 -6.83 1.33 -8.48
C THR A 130 -6.06 2.41 -9.25
N SER A 131 -5.29 2.04 -10.27
CA SER A 131 -4.49 2.96 -11.09
C SER A 131 -5.26 3.49 -12.32
N VAL A 132 -6.60 3.41 -12.31
CA VAL A 132 -7.47 3.88 -13.39
C VAL A 132 -8.04 5.25 -13.05
N PHE A 133 -7.64 6.25 -13.84
CA PHE A 133 -8.05 7.64 -13.70
C PHE A 133 -8.91 8.08 -14.87
N CYS A 134 -10.06 8.66 -14.59
CA CYS A 134 -10.98 9.22 -15.57
C CYS A 134 -12.03 10.04 -14.81
N ASP A 135 -12.39 11.23 -15.30
CA ASP A 135 -13.42 12.06 -14.66
C ASP A 135 -14.81 11.40 -14.74
N ASN A 136 -15.08 10.73 -15.86
CA ASN A 136 -16.34 10.03 -16.07
C ASN A 136 -16.38 8.73 -15.24
N ALA A 137 -17.17 8.72 -14.18
CA ALA A 137 -17.29 7.59 -13.26
C ALA A 137 -17.75 6.29 -13.93
N LEU A 138 -18.61 6.36 -14.96
CA LEU A 138 -19.07 5.19 -15.69
C LEU A 138 -17.95 4.57 -16.52
N ILE A 139 -17.17 5.41 -17.21
CA ILE A 139 -16.01 4.96 -18.00
C ILE A 139 -14.94 4.41 -17.07
N ARG A 140 -14.64 5.11 -15.96
CA ARG A 140 -13.71 4.65 -14.92
C ARG A 140 -14.09 3.27 -14.40
N LYS A 141 -15.37 3.03 -14.12
CA LYS A 141 -15.86 1.72 -13.68
C LYS A 141 -15.64 0.65 -14.76
N ARG A 142 -16.00 0.92 -16.02
CA ARG A 142 -15.80 -0.03 -17.13
C ARG A 142 -14.35 -0.38 -17.36
N VAL A 143 -13.46 0.61 -17.37
CA VAL A 143 -12.02 0.38 -17.53
C VAL A 143 -11.43 -0.35 -16.32
N ARG A 144 -11.93 -0.06 -15.11
CA ARG A 144 -11.56 -0.84 -13.92
C ARG A 144 -11.97 -2.31 -14.04
N ASP A 145 -13.19 -2.58 -14.45
CA ASP A 145 -13.70 -3.94 -14.65
C ASP A 145 -12.89 -4.69 -15.71
N LEU A 146 -12.46 -3.97 -16.77
CA LEU A 146 -11.55 -4.48 -17.79
C LEU A 146 -10.20 -4.91 -17.21
N VAL A 147 -9.59 -4.05 -16.38
CA VAL A 147 -8.28 -4.31 -15.75
C VAL A 147 -8.37 -5.47 -14.73
N MET A 148 -9.49 -5.62 -14.03
CA MET A 148 -9.74 -6.77 -13.14
C MET A 148 -9.90 -8.09 -13.90
N GLY A 149 -10.30 -8.05 -15.17
CA GLY A 149 -10.41 -9.22 -16.03
C GLY A 149 -9.08 -9.74 -16.59
N LEU A 150 -7.96 -9.05 -16.33
CA LEU A 150 -6.63 -9.49 -16.76
C LEU A 150 -6.20 -10.71 -15.93
N PRO A 151 -5.89 -11.86 -16.56
CA PRO A 151 -5.31 -12.99 -15.85
C PRO A 151 -3.91 -12.60 -15.33
N CYS A 152 -3.65 -12.93 -14.07
CA CYS A 152 -2.38 -12.65 -13.39
C CYS A 152 -1.16 -13.19 -14.15
#